data_AF-A0A0C9VF86-F1
#
_entry.id   AF-A0A0C9VF86-F1
#
_cell.length_a   1.000
_cell.length_b   1.000
_cell.length_c   1.000
_cell.angle_alpha   90.00
_cell.angle_beta   90.00
_cell.angle_gamma   90.00
#
_symmetry.space_group_name_H-M   'P 1'
#
loop_
_entity.id
_entity.type
_entity.pdbx_description
1 polymer ?
#
loop_
_entity_poly.entity_id
_entity_poly.type
_entity_poly.pdbx_seq_one_letter_code
_entity_poly.pdbx_strand_id
1 'polypeptide(L)'
;YQDIKEMRRFDILNLENYDIILGMPFLFQHKVTLTLNPTPVLINSIHPMEMKGPDIIHIFSLAVTFVEEDLQEIRYALMKEAADLCRSAEDTPLPPLQAINHRIPLKDPGKVYSWHPSRCPEALRHIWQKKCDSYIQTGRWKYVMGQNSCPMLLVNKKPGPGGELGLQQCITY
;
A
#
# COMPACT_ATOMS: atom_id res chain seq x y z
N TYR A 1 -28.17 -27.22 9.24
CA TYR A 1 -29.08 -27.40 8.09
C TYR A 1 -29.86 -28.69 8.30
N GLN A 2 -31.19 -28.59 8.27
CA GLN A 2 -32.18 -29.62 8.67
C GLN A 2 -31.93 -30.21 10.07
N ASP A 3 -31.10 -31.25 10.20
CA ASP A 3 -30.86 -31.93 11.49
C ASP A 3 -29.51 -31.62 12.15
N ILE A 4 -28.61 -30.93 11.45
CA ILE A 4 -27.30 -30.54 12.00
C ILE A 4 -27.48 -29.37 12.97
N LYS A 5 -27.27 -29.63 14.27
CA LYS A 5 -27.28 -28.65 15.37
C LYS A 5 -25.89 -28.56 16.00
N GLU A 6 -25.08 -27.62 15.54
CA GLU A 6 -23.73 -27.36 16.08
C GLU A 6 -23.43 -25.85 16.06
N MET A 7 -22.58 -25.41 16.99
CA MET A 7 -22.09 -24.03 17.01
C MET A 7 -20.84 -23.94 16.14
N ARG A 8 -20.90 -23.12 15.08
CA ARG A 8 -19.75 -22.85 14.21
C ARG A 8 -19.65 -21.39 13.83
N ARG A 9 -18.42 -20.97 13.55
CA ARG A 9 -18.11 -19.70 12.92
C ARG A 9 -18.31 -19.84 11.40
N PHE A 10 -19.16 -19.00 10.84
CA PHE A 10 -19.30 -18.81 9.40
C PHE A 10 -18.87 -17.38 9.08
N ASP A 11 -18.01 -17.21 8.08
CA ASP A 11 -17.67 -15.89 7.58
C ASP A 11 -18.72 -15.49 6.54
N ILE A 12 -19.59 -14.55 6.92
CA ILE A 12 -20.68 -14.07 6.08
C ILE A 12 -20.13 -12.95 5.19
N LEU A 13 -20.08 -13.20 3.89
CA LEU A 13 -19.81 -12.20 2.87
C LEU A 13 -21.16 -11.76 2.30
N ASN A 14 -21.51 -10.49 2.47
CA ASN A 14 -22.73 -9.93 1.88
C ASN A 14 -22.53 -9.81 0.37
N LEU A 15 -22.90 -10.87 -0.36
CA LEU A 15 -23.11 -10.84 -1.79
C LEU A 15 -24.61 -10.65 -1.98
N GLU A 16 -25.01 -9.65 -2.75
CA GLU A 16 -26.40 -9.17 -2.89
C GLU A 16 -27.47 -10.26 -3.16
N ASN A 17 -27.06 -11.49 -3.49
CA ASN A 17 -27.93 -12.63 -3.83
C ASN A 17 -27.62 -13.94 -3.08
N TYR A 18 -26.77 -13.96 -2.04
CA TYR A 18 -26.48 -15.18 -1.27
C TYR A 18 -26.68 -14.96 0.23
N ASP A 19 -27.50 -15.80 0.86
CA ASP A 19 -27.76 -15.71 2.31
C ASP A 19 -26.57 -16.23 3.15
N ILE A 20 -25.95 -17.36 2.74
CA ILE A 20 -24.86 -18.02 3.47
C ILE A 20 -23.93 -18.77 2.50
N ILE A 21 -22.62 -18.61 2.64
CA ILE A 21 -21.62 -19.44 1.96
C ILE A 21 -21.16 -20.54 2.90
N LEU A 22 -21.42 -21.80 2.54
CA LEU A 22 -20.88 -22.95 3.26
C LEU A 22 -19.47 -23.23 2.76
N GLY A 23 -18.48 -23.08 3.64
CA GLY A 23 -17.08 -23.32 3.30
C GLY A 23 -16.80 -24.79 2.95
N MET A 24 -15.71 -25.01 2.20
CA MET A 24 -15.21 -26.36 1.87
C MET A 24 -15.03 -27.29 3.09
N PRO A 25 -14.58 -26.81 4.27
CA PRO A 25 -14.50 -27.66 5.47
C PRO A 25 -15.87 -28.24 5.87
N PHE A 26 -16.94 -27.45 5.81
CA PHE A 26 -18.28 -27.90 6.16
C PHE A 26 -18.75 -29.00 5.20
N LEU A 27 -18.57 -28.80 3.90
CA LEU A 27 -18.94 -29.78 2.87
C LEU A 27 -18.20 -31.10 3.06
N PHE A 28 -16.90 -31.04 3.38
CA PHE A 28 -16.08 -32.22 3.61
C PHE A 28 -16.51 -32.98 4.88
N GLN A 29 -16.64 -32.28 6.01
CA GLN A 29 -16.94 -32.90 7.31
C GLN A 29 -18.32 -33.56 7.34
N HIS A 30 -19.30 -33.00 6.64
CA HIS A 30 -20.65 -33.57 6.54
C HIS A 30 -20.84 -34.49 5.34
N LYS A 31 -19.76 -34.80 4.60
CA LYS A 31 -19.78 -35.64 3.40
C LYS A 31 -20.86 -35.21 2.42
N VAL A 32 -20.90 -33.92 2.13
CA VAL A 32 -21.91 -33.34 1.23
C VAL A 32 -21.59 -33.74 -0.21
N THR A 33 -22.55 -34.41 -0.85
CA THR A 33 -22.48 -34.72 -2.28
C THR A 33 -23.30 -33.71 -3.05
N LEU A 34 -22.62 -32.96 -3.92
CA LEU A 34 -23.25 -32.06 -4.87
C LEU A 34 -23.27 -32.74 -6.23
N THR A 35 -24.47 -32.92 -6.78
CA THR A 35 -24.64 -33.36 -8.16
C THR A 35 -25.09 -32.17 -8.99
N LEU A 36 -24.62 -32.08 -10.24
CA LEU A 36 -24.89 -30.93 -11.12
C LEU A 36 -25.90 -31.24 -12.23
N ASN A 37 -26.32 -32.50 -12.35
CA ASN A 37 -27.39 -32.93 -13.25
C ASN A 37 -27.88 -34.37 -12.94
N PRO A 38 -29.01 -34.57 -12.22
CA PRO A 38 -29.85 -33.56 -11.59
C PRO A 38 -29.10 -32.83 -10.46
N THR A 39 -29.72 -31.83 -9.83
CA THR A 39 -29.10 -31.01 -8.77
C THR A 39 -29.44 -31.39 -7.32
N PRO A 40 -29.54 -32.68 -6.90
CA PRO A 40 -29.66 -32.94 -5.47
C PRO A 40 -28.37 -32.61 -4.71
N VAL A 41 -28.58 -32.02 -3.54
CA VAL A 41 -27.59 -31.87 -2.48
C VAL A 41 -27.90 -32.95 -1.45
N LEU A 42 -26.96 -33.87 -1.22
CA LEU A 42 -27.09 -34.94 -0.25
C LEU A 42 -26.12 -34.72 0.90
N ILE A 43 -26.63 -34.72 2.13
CA ILE A 43 -25.81 -34.64 3.35
C ILE A 43 -25.69 -36.06 3.91
N ASN A 44 -24.50 -36.66 3.80
CA ASN A 44 -24.29 -38.06 4.20
C ASN A 44 -23.85 -38.21 5.66
N SER A 45 -23.63 -37.11 6.39
CA SER A 45 -23.33 -37.17 7.82
C SER A 45 -23.91 -35.97 8.57
N ILE A 46 -24.68 -36.24 9.63
CA ILE A 46 -25.22 -35.22 10.53
C ILE A 46 -24.14 -34.76 11.51
N HIS A 47 -23.23 -35.66 11.89
CA HIS A 47 -22.10 -35.33 12.75
C HIS A 47 -20.87 -34.98 11.90
N PRO A 48 -20.08 -33.99 12.32
CA PRO A 48 -18.88 -33.63 11.58
C PRO A 48 -17.83 -34.74 11.69
N MET A 49 -17.37 -35.22 10.54
CA MET A 49 -16.32 -36.21 10.45
C MET A 49 -14.94 -35.54 10.55
N GLU A 50 -13.95 -36.26 11.08
CA GLU A 50 -12.57 -35.80 11.05
C GLU A 50 -12.09 -35.64 9.61
N MET A 51 -11.40 -34.53 9.35
CA MET A 51 -10.77 -34.25 8.07
C MET A 51 -9.51 -35.11 7.92
N LYS A 52 -9.58 -36.19 7.14
CA LYS A 52 -8.44 -37.08 6.84
C LYS A 52 -8.25 -37.23 5.34
N GLY A 53 -7.03 -37.00 4.86
CA GLY A 53 -6.67 -37.16 3.45
C GLY A 53 -5.30 -36.57 3.13
N PRO A 54 -4.62 -37.04 2.06
CA PRO A 54 -3.30 -36.55 1.67
C PRO A 54 -3.32 -35.07 1.24
N ASP A 55 -4.45 -34.57 0.75
CA ASP A 55 -4.63 -33.19 0.26
C ASP A 55 -5.12 -32.21 1.34
N ILE A 56 -5.22 -32.64 2.60
CA ILE A 56 -5.68 -31.80 3.70
C ILE A 56 -4.48 -31.13 4.35
N ILE A 57 -4.32 -29.83 4.09
CA ILE A 57 -3.32 -28.99 4.73
C ILE A 57 -3.85 -28.57 6.09
N HIS A 58 -3.29 -29.10 7.17
CA HIS A 58 -3.57 -28.65 8.52
C HIS A 58 -2.90 -27.29 8.76
N ILE A 59 -3.66 -26.21 8.63
CA ILE A 59 -3.22 -24.88 9.06
C ILE A 59 -3.50 -24.78 10.56
N PHE A 60 -2.46 -24.90 11.38
CA PHE A 60 -2.57 -24.75 12.83
C PHE A 60 -2.87 -23.29 13.20
N SER A 61 -4.15 -22.95 13.35
CA SER A 61 -4.63 -21.61 13.78
C SER A 61 -4.07 -21.18 15.15
N LEU A 62 -3.74 -22.14 16.03
CA LEU A 62 -3.10 -21.89 17.34
C LEU A 62 -1.70 -21.26 17.24
N ALA A 63 -1.01 -21.40 16.10
CA ALA A 63 0.28 -20.75 15.89
C ALA A 63 0.12 -19.24 15.61
N VAL A 64 -1.06 -18.78 15.14
CA VAL A 64 -1.27 -17.38 14.75
C VAL A 64 -1.41 -16.48 15.98
N THR A 65 -2.07 -16.95 17.04
CA THR A 65 -2.23 -16.17 18.29
C THR A 65 -0.96 -16.08 19.11
N PHE A 66 -0.11 -17.12 19.14
CA PHE A 66 1.19 -17.06 19.83
C PHE A 66 2.20 -16.15 19.09
N VAL A 67 2.09 -16.06 17.76
CA VAL A 67 2.97 -15.24 16.92
C VAL A 67 2.57 -13.75 16.92
N GLU A 68 1.36 -13.38 17.36
CA GLU A 68 0.91 -11.98 17.37
C GLU A 68 1.63 -11.11 18.41
N GLU A 69 1.91 -11.65 19.61
CA GLU A 69 2.68 -10.93 20.64
C GLU A 69 4.15 -10.76 20.21
N ASP A 70 4.78 -11.83 19.71
CA ASP A 70 6.14 -11.80 19.14
C ASP A 70 6.25 -10.85 17.92
N LEU A 71 5.20 -10.76 17.10
CA LEU A 71 5.16 -9.87 15.94
C LEU A 71 5.24 -8.39 16.31
N GLN A 72 4.63 -7.98 17.42
CA GLN A 72 4.69 -6.59 17.85
C GLN A 72 6.09 -6.23 18.33
N GLU A 73 6.75 -7.15 19.05
CA GLU A 73 8.14 -6.96 19.48
C GLU A 73 9.09 -6.88 18.28
N ILE A 74 8.93 -7.77 17.29
CA ILE A 74 9.72 -7.75 16.05
C ILE A 74 9.47 -6.46 15.26
N ARG A 75 8.21 -6.02 15.14
CA ARG A 75 7.88 -4.73 14.49
C ARG A 75 8.58 -3.57 15.19
N TYR A 76 8.50 -3.51 16.52
CA TYR A 76 9.15 -2.46 17.29
C TYR A 76 10.67 -2.49 17.11
N ALA A 77 11.29 -3.68 17.17
CA ALA A 77 12.71 -3.86 16.94
C ALA A 77 13.14 -3.36 15.56
N LEU A 78 12.42 -3.75 14.51
CA LEU A 78 12.68 -3.32 13.13
C LEU A 78 12.47 -1.81 12.94
N MET A 79 11.41 -1.23 13.53
CA MET A 79 11.18 0.21 13.48
C MET A 79 12.29 0.99 14.19
N LYS A 80 12.79 0.47 15.32
CA LYS A 80 13.90 1.05 16.06
C LYS A 80 15.22 0.97 15.28
N GLU A 81 15.47 -0.17 14.63
CA GLU A 81 16.66 -0.38 13.82
C GLU A 81 16.66 0.51 12.56
N ALA A 82 15.52 0.62 11.87
CA ALA A 82 15.37 1.44 10.67
C ALA A 82 15.00 2.91 10.94
N ALA A 83 15.05 3.36 12.20
CA ALA A 83 14.63 4.71 12.58
C ALA A 83 15.48 5.81 11.92
N ASP A 84 16.72 5.51 11.55
CA ASP A 84 17.61 6.41 10.82
C ASP A 84 17.26 6.53 9.34
N LEU A 85 16.80 5.44 8.71
CA LEU A 85 16.38 5.38 7.31
C LEU A 85 15.03 6.06 7.07
N CYS A 86 14.11 5.95 8.02
CA CYS A 86 12.71 6.41 7.91
C CYS A 86 12.49 7.85 8.39
N ARG A 87 13.49 8.72 8.27
CA ARG A 87 13.38 10.14 8.63
C ARG A 87 12.71 10.96 7.53
N SER A 88 12.19 12.14 7.90
CA SER A 88 11.64 13.09 6.92
C SER A 88 12.72 13.50 5.92
N ALA A 89 12.31 13.76 4.68
CA ALA A 89 13.18 14.28 3.65
C ALA A 89 13.77 15.65 4.04
N GLU A 90 13.07 16.42 4.87
CA GLU A 90 13.53 17.74 5.33
C GLU A 90 14.73 17.63 6.30
N ASP A 91 14.85 16.52 7.02
CA ASP A 91 15.84 16.31 8.08
C ASP A 91 17.04 15.45 7.64
N THR A 92 17.00 14.93 6.42
CA THR A 92 18.02 14.02 5.89
C THR A 92 18.71 14.62 4.67
N PRO A 93 20.05 14.70 4.64
CA PRO A 93 20.78 15.08 3.45
C PRO A 93 20.59 14.03 2.35
N LEU A 94 20.79 14.45 1.09
CA LEU A 94 20.79 13.53 -0.03
C LEU A 94 21.91 12.48 0.17
N PRO A 95 21.62 11.18 0.07
CA PRO A 95 22.66 10.16 0.15
C PRO A 95 23.67 10.34 -0.98
N PRO A 96 24.91 9.87 -0.81
CA PRO A 96 25.93 9.96 -1.85
C PRO A 96 25.42 9.34 -3.16
N LEU A 97 25.53 10.10 -4.25
CA LEU A 97 25.10 9.65 -5.57
C LEU A 97 25.93 8.43 -5.98
N GLN A 98 25.25 7.30 -6.20
CA GLN A 98 25.87 6.14 -6.83
C GLN A 98 26.13 6.45 -8.32
N ALA A 99 27.01 5.67 -8.95
CA ALA A 99 27.29 5.80 -10.38
C ALA A 99 25.97 5.76 -11.18
N ILE A 100 25.62 6.90 -11.80
CA ILE A 100 24.37 7.05 -12.53
C ILE A 100 24.51 6.33 -13.88
N ASN A 101 23.91 5.14 -13.98
CA ASN A 101 23.90 4.36 -15.23
C ASN A 101 22.86 4.85 -16.26
N HIS A 102 22.09 5.89 -15.96
CA HIS A 102 21.06 6.41 -16.86
C HIS A 102 21.41 7.82 -17.36
N ARG A 103 21.47 7.98 -18.68
CA ARG A 103 21.60 9.28 -19.35
C ARG A 103 20.29 9.56 -20.06
N ILE A 104 19.77 10.78 -19.95
CA ILE A 104 18.62 11.23 -20.75
C ILE A 104 19.14 11.67 -22.11
N PRO A 105 18.92 10.93 -23.22
CA PRO A 105 19.35 11.36 -24.53
C PRO A 105 18.48 12.53 -25.01
N LEU A 106 19.11 13.64 -25.37
CA LEU A 106 18.40 14.76 -26.00
C LEU A 106 18.16 14.42 -27.47
N LYS A 107 16.93 14.62 -27.95
CA LYS A 107 16.63 14.49 -29.40
C LYS A 107 17.40 15.54 -30.22
N ASP A 108 17.47 16.77 -29.70
CA ASP A 108 18.20 17.88 -30.27
C ASP A 108 18.92 18.65 -29.14
N PRO A 109 20.26 18.55 -29.03
CA PRO A 109 21.04 19.26 -28.02
C PRO A 109 21.05 20.78 -28.17
N GLY A 110 20.80 21.31 -29.38
CA GLY A 110 20.85 22.75 -29.67
C GLY A 110 19.53 23.48 -29.44
N LYS A 111 18.47 22.75 -29.10
CA LYS A 111 17.13 23.32 -28.96
C LYS A 111 17.01 24.16 -27.69
N VAL A 112 16.79 25.46 -27.89
CA VAL A 112 16.48 26.41 -26.81
C VAL A 112 14.97 26.59 -26.73
N TYR A 113 14.40 26.35 -25.55
CA TYR A 113 12.96 26.51 -25.31
C TYR A 113 12.68 27.88 -24.71
N SER A 114 11.69 28.57 -25.27
CA SER A 114 11.13 29.78 -24.64
C SER A 114 10.34 29.38 -23.40
N TRP A 115 10.57 30.06 -22.29
CA TRP A 115 9.86 29.82 -21.03
C TRP A 115 9.51 31.15 -20.37
N HIS A 116 8.48 31.12 -19.52
CA HIS A 116 8.13 32.23 -18.66
C HIS A 116 8.18 31.77 -17.20
N PRO A 117 8.73 32.56 -16.27
CA PRO A 117 8.72 32.22 -14.85
C PRO A 117 7.28 32.15 -14.36
N SER A 118 6.92 31.04 -13.72
CA SER A 118 5.66 30.92 -13.03
C SER A 118 5.64 31.83 -11.79
N ARG A 119 4.56 32.60 -11.63
CA ARG A 119 4.37 33.42 -10.43
C ARG A 119 3.82 32.56 -9.30
N CYS A 120 4.43 32.66 -8.12
CA CYS A 120 3.89 32.06 -6.91
C CYS A 120 2.71 32.88 -6.40
N PRO A 121 1.53 32.29 -6.17
CA PRO A 121 0.45 32.94 -5.43
C PRO A 121 0.95 33.40 -4.06
N GLU A 122 0.55 34.59 -3.63
CA GLU A 122 1.05 35.21 -2.40
C GLU A 122 0.76 34.34 -1.16
N ALA A 123 -0.44 33.76 -1.10
CA ALA A 123 -0.85 32.86 -0.01
C ALA A 123 0.09 31.67 0.18
N LEU A 124 0.73 31.17 -0.89
CA LEU A 124 1.61 30.00 -0.85
C LEU A 124 3.10 30.36 -0.72
N ARG A 125 3.44 31.65 -0.73
CA ARG A 125 4.83 32.12 -0.78
C ARG A 125 5.64 31.63 0.40
N HIS A 126 5.08 31.63 1.61
CA HIS A 126 5.77 31.18 2.81
C HIS A 126 6.05 29.66 2.79
N ILE A 127 5.07 28.86 2.35
CA ILE A 127 5.21 27.39 2.20
C ILE A 127 6.25 27.08 1.14
N TRP A 128 6.21 27.81 0.03
CA TRP A 128 7.18 27.70 -1.06
C TRP A 128 8.60 28.00 -0.60
N GLN A 129 8.81 29.12 0.10
CA GLN A 129 10.11 29.54 0.62
C GLN A 129 10.70 28.46 1.53
N LYS A 130 9.93 28.00 2.53
CA LYS A 130 10.35 26.95 3.46
C LYS A 130 10.79 25.68 2.73
N LYS A 131 10.03 25.27 1.70
CA LYS A 131 10.35 24.07 0.91
C LYS A 131 11.62 24.24 0.08
N CYS A 132 11.79 25.40 -0.57
CA CYS A 132 13.01 25.71 -1.31
C CYS A 132 14.25 25.64 -0.40
N ASP A 133 14.19 26.31 0.74
CA ASP A 133 15.30 26.39 1.68
C ASP A 133 15.68 25.00 2.19
N SER A 134 14.70 24.18 2.56
CA SER A 134 14.93 22.77 2.96
C SER A 134 15.58 21.93 1.85
N TYR A 135 15.14 22.10 0.60
CA TYR A 135 15.68 21.31 -0.52
C TYR A 135 17.10 21.73 -0.90
N ILE A 136 17.42 23.02 -0.77
CA ILE A 136 18.78 23.54 -0.96
C ILE A 136 19.69 23.05 0.19
N GLN A 137 19.23 23.20 1.44
CA GLN A 137 19.97 22.79 2.63
C GLN A 137 20.30 21.28 2.63
N THR A 138 19.37 20.45 2.18
CA THR A 138 19.56 19.00 2.11
C THR A 138 20.30 18.53 0.85
N GLY A 139 20.70 19.44 -0.04
CA GLY A 139 21.44 19.12 -1.26
C GLY A 139 20.59 18.49 -2.39
N ARG A 140 19.26 18.47 -2.24
CA ARG A 140 18.34 18.02 -3.29
C ARG A 140 18.30 19.00 -4.46
N TRP A 141 18.37 20.30 -4.15
CA TRP A 141 18.42 21.38 -5.13
C TRP A 141 19.76 22.10 -5.09
N LYS A 142 20.20 22.57 -6.25
CA LYS A 142 21.38 23.41 -6.40
C LYS A 142 21.09 24.53 -7.40
N TYR A 143 21.67 25.69 -7.16
CA TYR A 143 21.63 26.78 -8.13
C TYR A 143 22.50 26.41 -9.33
N VAL A 144 21.91 26.45 -10.52
CA VAL A 144 22.59 26.20 -11.79
C VAL A 144 22.17 27.26 -12.80
N MET A 145 23.14 27.73 -13.57
CA MET A 145 22.86 28.54 -14.76
C MET A 145 22.63 27.58 -15.93
N GLY A 146 21.46 27.67 -16.56
CA GLY A 146 21.07 26.83 -17.69
C GLY A 146 20.41 27.66 -18.78
N GLN A 147 20.57 27.21 -20.03
CA GLN A 147 19.90 27.84 -21.18
C GLN A 147 18.40 27.51 -21.23
N ASN A 148 18.03 26.33 -20.73
CA ASN A 148 16.67 25.85 -20.67
C ASN A 148 16.21 25.73 -19.22
N SER A 149 14.99 26.19 -18.96
CA SER A 149 14.29 26.03 -17.69
C SER A 149 12.85 25.62 -17.96
N CYS A 150 12.26 24.85 -17.06
CA CYS A 150 10.85 24.50 -17.12
C CYS A 150 10.11 25.27 -16.02
N PRO A 151 8.98 25.93 -16.33
CA PRO A 151 8.19 26.57 -15.29
C PRO A 151 7.66 25.54 -14.29
N MET A 152 7.58 25.95 -13.04
CA MET A 152 7.05 25.12 -11.95
C MET A 152 5.62 25.51 -11.63
N LEU A 153 4.70 24.55 -11.65
CA LEU A 153 3.35 24.76 -11.16
C LEU A 153 3.27 24.45 -9.67
N LEU A 154 2.66 25.36 -8.90
CA LEU A 154 2.44 25.23 -7.47
C LEU A 154 1.00 24.74 -7.24
N VAL A 155 0.86 23.56 -6.67
CA VAL A 155 -0.43 22.91 -6.44
C VAL A 155 -0.62 22.64 -4.97
N ASN A 156 -1.78 23.04 -4.43
CA ASN A 156 -2.16 22.70 -3.06
C ASN A 156 -2.39 21.19 -2.94
N LYS A 157 -1.71 20.57 -1.99
CA LYS A 157 -2.03 19.21 -1.58
C LYS A 157 -3.30 19.23 -0.74
N LYS A 158 -4.03 18.12 -0.78
CA LYS A 158 -5.07 17.86 0.22
C LYS A 158 -4.43 17.91 1.61
N PRO A 159 -5.08 18.54 2.60
CA PRO A 159 -4.54 18.62 3.95
C PRO A 159 -4.33 17.21 4.51
N GLY A 160 -3.21 17.01 5.19
CA GLY A 160 -2.91 15.74 5.85
C GLY A 160 -3.80 15.49 7.08
N PRO A 161 -3.60 14.37 7.80
CA PRO A 161 -4.34 14.06 9.03
C PRO A 161 -4.27 15.16 10.10
N GLY A 162 -3.20 15.97 10.08
CA GLY A 162 -2.99 17.12 10.97
C GLY A 162 -3.45 18.48 10.42
N GLY A 163 -4.15 18.53 9.28
CA GLY A 163 -4.66 19.79 8.70
C GLY A 163 -3.60 20.67 8.03
N GLU A 164 -2.34 20.24 7.99
CA GLU A 164 -1.25 21.01 7.39
C GLU A 164 -1.41 21.14 5.87
N LEU A 165 -1.23 22.38 5.38
CA LEU A 165 -1.22 22.69 3.95
C LEU A 165 0.11 22.25 3.34
N GLY A 166 0.05 21.24 2.47
CA GLY A 166 1.20 20.78 1.71
C GLY A 166 1.26 21.41 0.32
N LEU A 167 2.47 21.50 -0.24
CA LEU A 167 2.67 21.99 -1.60
C LEU A 167 3.28 20.91 -2.51
N GLN A 168 2.61 20.65 -3.63
CA GLN A 168 3.11 19.83 -4.72
C GLN A 168 3.64 20.71 -5.85
N GLN A 169 4.73 20.28 -6.44
CA GLN A 169 5.37 20.94 -7.58
C GLN A 169 5.21 20.03 -8.78
N CYS A 170 4.75 20.57 -9.91
CA CYS A 170 4.70 19.87 -11.17
C CYS A 170 5.55 20.61 -12.20
N ILE A 171 6.38 19.87 -12.93
CA ILE A 171 7.10 20.39 -14.10
C ILE A 171 6.17 20.29 -15.28
N THR A 172 5.90 21.41 -15.96
CA THR A 172 5.06 21.44 -17.16
C THR A 172 5.96 21.42 -18.41
N TYR A 173 5.65 20.55 -19.37
CA TYR A 173 6.33 20.42 -20.66
C TYR A 173 5.44 20.91 -21.80
#